data_AF-A0A3A0D488-F1
#
_entry.id   AF-A0A3A0D488-F1
#
_cell.length_a   1.000
_cell.length_b   1.000
_cell.length_c   1.000
_cell.angle_alpha   90.00
_cell.angle_beta   90.00
_cell.angle_gamma   90.00
#
_symmetry.space_group_name_H-M   'P 1'
#
loop_
_entity.id
_entity.type
_entity.pdbx_description
1 polymer ?
#
loop_
_entity_poly.entity_id
_entity_poly.type
_entity_poly.pdbx_seq_one_letter_code
_entity_poly.pdbx_strand_id
1 'polypeptide(L)'
;MLNLGGQLDRLDCAVVGAYLLGMVALGAVLATRIRAFKDYFLASGALTTPLLVCTLVSSYYGIDVTFGTSESGYYYGVVAWFWYSLPYYFFIAFAALVIAPRLRA
;
A
#
# COMPACT_ATOMS: atom_id res chain seq x y z
N MET A 1 8.22 13.17 31.77
CA MET A 1 8.81 13.63 30.49
C MET A 1 9.46 12.42 29.85
N LEU A 2 8.87 11.92 28.75
CA LEU A 2 9.17 10.61 28.16
C LEU A 2 10.63 10.51 27.72
N ASN A 3 11.39 9.63 28.37
CA ASN A 3 12.76 9.28 28.02
C ASN A 3 12.73 8.36 26.79
N LEU A 4 12.78 8.95 25.60
CA LEU A 4 12.90 8.26 24.30
C LEU A 4 14.36 7.80 24.01
N GLY A 5 15.14 7.50 25.04
CA GLY A 5 16.61 7.42 24.94
C GLY A 5 17.25 6.03 25.07
N GLY A 6 16.54 4.91 24.85
CA GLY A 6 17.06 3.62 25.32
C GLY A 6 16.95 2.34 24.48
N GLN A 7 16.26 2.28 23.33
CA GLN A 7 15.98 0.96 22.73
C GLN A 7 15.68 0.91 21.22
N LEU A 8 16.18 1.87 20.46
CA LEU A 8 16.40 1.70 19.02
C LEU A 8 17.91 1.68 18.84
N ASP A 9 18.45 0.61 18.29
CA ASP A 9 19.87 0.60 17.95
C ASP A 9 20.11 1.77 16.99
N ARG A 10 21.28 2.42 17.04
CA ARG A 10 21.55 3.58 16.14
C ARG A 10 21.39 3.19 14.68
N LEU A 11 21.56 1.90 14.39
CA LEU A 11 21.30 1.27 13.10
C LEU A 11 19.82 1.29 12.71
N ASP A 12 18.89 1.07 13.63
CA ASP A 12 17.45 1.08 13.33
C ASP A 12 16.98 2.49 12.95
N CYS A 13 17.39 3.49 13.72
CA CYS A 13 17.11 4.89 13.39
C CYS A 13 17.75 5.29 12.06
N ALA A 14 18.95 4.79 11.74
CA ALA A 14 19.59 5.05 10.46
C ALA A 14 18.81 4.42 9.28
N VAL A 15 18.32 3.19 9.43
CA VAL A 15 17.53 2.50 8.40
C VAL A 15 16.19 3.21 8.18
N VAL A 16 15.47 3.55 9.25
CA VAL A 16 14.18 4.27 9.16
C VAL A 16 14.40 5.66 8.54
N GLY A 17 15.42 6.38 9.00
CA GLY A 17 15.76 7.70 8.45
C GLY A 17 16.11 7.64 6.97
N ALA A 18 16.93 6.67 6.55
CA ALA A 18 17.29 6.46 5.16
C ALA A 18 16.07 6.10 4.29
N TYR A 19 15.16 5.27 4.80
CA TYR A 19 13.91 4.93 4.11
C TYR A 19 13.02 6.15 3.88
N LEU A 20 12.78 6.95 4.93
CA LEU A 20 11.94 8.16 4.84
C LEU A 20 12.55 9.19 3.89
N LEU A 21 13.84 9.48 4.03
CA LEU A 21 14.55 10.39 3.13
C LEU A 21 14.55 9.89 1.69
N GLY A 22 14.74 8.57 1.49
CA GLY A 22 14.66 7.93 0.18
C GLY A 22 13.29 8.11 -0.47
N MET A 23 12.20 7.89 0.28
CA MET A 23 10.84 8.10 -0.22
C MET A 23 10.56 9.57 -0.60
N VAL A 24 10.98 10.52 0.24
CA VAL A 24 10.80 11.95 -0.05
C VAL A 24 11.63 12.37 -1.26
N ALA A 25 12.89 11.92 -1.36
CA ALA A 25 13.76 12.20 -2.49
C ALA A 25 13.20 11.61 -3.80
N LEU A 26 12.72 10.36 -3.78
CA LEU A 26 12.06 9.74 -4.92
C LEU A 26 10.83 10.54 -5.36
N GLY A 27 9.99 10.96 -4.41
CA GLY A 27 8.83 11.80 -4.67
C GLY A 27 9.20 13.15 -5.29
N ALA A 28 10.23 13.82 -4.76
CA ALA A 28 10.73 15.08 -5.30
C ALA A 28 11.32 14.93 -6.71
N VAL A 29 12.08 13.86 -6.97
CA VAL A 29 12.64 13.56 -8.30
C VAL A 29 11.53 13.25 -9.30
N LEU A 30 10.54 12.43 -8.94
CA LEU A 30 9.38 12.16 -9.80
C LEU A 30 8.55 13.43 -10.04
N ALA A 31 8.43 14.30 -9.03
CA ALA A 31 7.70 15.56 -9.16
C ALA A 31 8.30 16.47 -10.26
N THR A 32 9.62 16.49 -10.40
CA THR A 32 10.28 17.26 -11.48
C THR A 32 10.01 16.74 -12.90
N ARG A 33 9.50 15.50 -13.04
CA ARG A 33 9.21 14.85 -14.33
C ARG A 33 7.77 15.05 -14.80
N ILE A 34 6.89 15.60 -13.96
CA ILE A 34 5.47 15.80 -14.28
C ILE A 34 5.32 17.15 -14.99
N ARG A 35 5.06 17.12 -16.31
CA ARG A 35 4.96 18.33 -17.14
C ARG A 35 3.52 18.72 -17.49
N ALA A 36 2.55 17.81 -17.40
CA ALA A 36 1.15 18.06 -17.75
C ALA A 36 0.15 17.34 -16.80
N PHE A 37 -1.05 17.91 -16.65
CA PHE A 37 -2.14 17.36 -15.83
C PHE A 37 -2.52 15.92 -16.23
N LYS A 38 -2.51 15.63 -17.53
CA LYS A 38 -2.78 14.29 -18.08
C LYS A 38 -1.69 13.27 -17.72
N ASP A 39 -0.44 13.71 -17.57
CA ASP A 39 0.68 12.86 -17.15
C ASP A 39 0.61 12.55 -15.65
N TYR A 40 0.03 13.47 -14.87
CA TYR A 40 -0.21 13.27 -13.45
C TYR A 40 -1.35 12.26 -13.19
N PHE A 41 -2.47 12.38 -13.91
CA PHE A 41 -3.65 11.54 -13.68
C PHE A 41 -3.64 10.22 -14.45
N LEU A 42 -3.05 10.20 -15.65
CA LEU A 42 -3.08 9.02 -16.54
C LEU A 42 -1.71 8.36 -16.73
N ALA A 43 -0.63 8.94 -16.17
CA ALA A 43 0.75 8.51 -16.41
C ALA A 43 1.02 8.23 -17.90
N SER A 44 0.44 9.05 -18.79
CA SER A 44 0.47 8.90 -20.24
C SER A 44 0.09 7.50 -20.79
N GLY A 45 -0.66 6.68 -20.03
CA GLY A 45 -0.96 5.29 -20.43
C GLY A 45 0.25 4.35 -20.41
N ALA A 46 1.36 4.77 -19.80
CA ALA A 46 2.63 4.04 -19.80
C ALA A 46 2.81 3.11 -18.59
N LEU A 47 1.83 3.05 -17.67
CA LEU A 47 1.88 2.07 -16.58
C LEU A 47 1.69 0.67 -17.17
N THR A 48 2.78 -0.08 -17.23
CA THR A 48 2.76 -1.50 -17.55
C THR A 48 1.81 -2.22 -16.59
N THR A 49 1.04 -3.18 -17.08
CA THR A 49 0.13 -4.03 -16.28
C THR A 49 0.72 -4.51 -14.94
N PRO A 50 1.97 -5.01 -14.87
CA PRO A 50 2.56 -5.40 -13.59
C PRO A 50 2.80 -4.23 -12.64
N LEU A 51 3.22 -3.07 -13.14
CA LEU A 51 3.44 -1.89 -12.30
C LEU A 51 2.12 -1.39 -11.71
N LEU A 52 1.04 -1.41 -12.49
CA LEU A 52 -0.32 -1.11 -12.02
C LEU A 52 -0.73 -2.07 -10.90
N VAL A 53 -0.56 -3.38 -11.09
CA VAL A 53 -0.87 -4.39 -10.07
C VAL A 53 -0.04 -4.16 -8.81
N CYS A 54 1.26 -3.86 -8.93
CA CYS A 54 2.10 -3.53 -7.78
C CYS A 54 1.58 -2.31 -7.01
N THR A 55 1.19 -1.24 -7.69
CA THR A 55 0.62 -0.05 -7.02
C THR A 55 -0.73 -0.34 -6.36
N LEU A 56 -1.57 -1.16 -6.99
CA LEU A 56 -2.86 -1.56 -6.42
C LEU A 56 -2.68 -2.41 -5.16
N VAL A 57 -1.79 -3.40 -5.22
CA VAL A 57 -1.44 -4.26 -4.07
C VAL A 57 -0.81 -3.44 -2.96
N SER A 58 0.06 -2.47 -3.28
CA SER A 58 0.66 -1.57 -2.31
C SER A 58 -0.36 -0.67 -1.62
N SER A 59 -1.40 -0.20 -2.33
CA SER A 59 -2.47 0.60 -1.73
C SER A 59 -3.44 -0.24 -0.89
N TYR A 60 -3.55 -1.54 -1.18
CA TYR A 60 -4.39 -2.45 -0.41
C TYR A 60 -3.71 -2.93 0.89
N TYR A 61 -2.45 -3.36 0.82
CA TYR A 61 -1.70 -3.80 2.00
C TYR A 61 -1.07 -2.62 2.76
N GLY A 62 -1.94 -1.75 3.27
CA GLY A 62 -1.57 -0.63 4.12
C GLY A 62 -1.38 -1.02 5.59
N ILE A 63 -1.10 -0.01 6.40
CA ILE A 63 -0.94 -0.15 7.85
C ILE A 63 -2.21 -0.70 8.52
N ASP A 64 -3.37 -0.34 7.99
CA ASP A 64 -4.69 -0.76 8.45
C ASP A 64 -4.89 -2.27 8.29
N VAL A 65 -4.58 -2.82 7.13
CA VAL A 65 -4.69 -4.25 6.86
C VAL A 65 -3.65 -5.01 7.67
N THR A 66 -2.41 -4.52 7.77
CA THR A 66 -1.36 -5.20 8.55
C THR A 66 -1.69 -5.22 10.05
N PHE A 67 -2.09 -4.09 10.64
CA PHE A 67 -2.41 -4.04 12.07
C PHE A 67 -3.79 -4.64 12.40
N GLY A 68 -4.83 -4.33 11.63
CA GLY A 68 -6.20 -4.78 11.90
C GLY A 68 -6.39 -6.28 11.71
N THR A 69 -5.70 -6.90 10.74
CA THR A 69 -5.72 -8.36 10.60
C THR A 69 -4.92 -9.05 11.71
N SER A 70 -3.84 -8.43 12.20
CA SER A 70 -3.06 -8.95 13.33
C SER A 70 -3.86 -8.94 14.63
N GLU A 71 -4.62 -7.87 14.88
CA GLU A 71 -5.56 -7.79 16.01
C GLU A 71 -6.63 -8.88 15.93
N SER A 72 -7.27 -9.01 14.76
CA SER A 72 -8.32 -10.01 14.55
C SER A 72 -7.78 -11.44 14.69
N GLY A 73 -6.57 -11.70 14.22
CA GLY A 73 -5.87 -12.97 14.39
C GLY A 73 -5.51 -13.27 15.84
N TYR A 74 -5.16 -12.25 16.64
CA TYR A 74 -4.87 -12.41 18.06
C TYR A 74 -6.13 -12.77 18.88
N TYR A 75 -7.27 -12.12 18.60
CA TYR A 75 -8.51 -12.34 19.35
C TYR A 75 -9.32 -13.55 18.87
N TYR A 76 -9.39 -13.78 17.56
CA TYR A 76 -10.30 -14.75 16.96
C TYR A 76 -9.58 -15.89 16.21
N GLY A 77 -8.25 -15.86 16.14
CA GLY A 77 -7.45 -16.91 15.52
C GLY A 77 -7.82 -17.17 14.06
N VAL A 78 -7.80 -18.43 13.66
CA VAL A 78 -8.16 -18.87 12.29
C VAL A 78 -9.63 -18.59 11.96
N VAL A 79 -10.50 -18.41 12.95
CA VAL A 79 -11.92 -18.09 12.72
C VAL A 79 -12.09 -16.69 12.13
N ALA A 80 -11.18 -15.76 12.45
CA ALA A 80 -11.14 -14.43 11.84
C ALA A 80 -11.06 -14.49 10.31
N TRP A 81 -10.33 -15.47 9.77
CA TRP A 81 -10.14 -15.62 8.33
C TRP A 81 -11.45 -15.98 7.62
N PHE A 82 -12.28 -16.84 8.23
CA PHE A 82 -13.55 -17.26 7.64
C PHE A 82 -14.61 -16.15 7.65
N TRP A 83 -14.65 -15.31 8.69
CA TRP A 83 -15.64 -14.23 8.79
C TRP A 83 -15.18 -12.92 8.11
N TYR A 84 -13.88 -12.63 8.08
CA TYR A 84 -13.35 -11.37 7.57
C TYR A 84 -12.73 -11.52 6.17
N SER A 85 -11.75 -12.40 5.99
CA SER A 85 -10.98 -12.51 4.75
C SER A 85 -11.72 -13.24 3.62
N LEU A 86 -12.42 -14.33 3.93
CA LEU A 86 -13.10 -15.16 2.94
C LEU A 86 -14.20 -14.38 2.16
N PRO A 87 -15.19 -13.73 2.83
CA PRO A 87 -16.17 -12.94 2.10
C PRO A 87 -15.54 -11.73 1.40
N TYR A 88 -14.51 -11.13 1.99
CA TYR A 88 -13.79 -10.01 1.38
C TYR A 88 -13.14 -10.37 0.05
N TYR A 89 -12.43 -11.49 -0.03
CA TYR A 89 -11.83 -11.97 -1.28
C TYR A 89 -12.90 -12.31 -2.33
N PHE A 90 -14.04 -12.85 -1.91
CA PHE A 90 -15.15 -13.12 -2.80
C PHE A 90 -15.72 -11.84 -3.43
N PHE A 91 -15.95 -10.80 -2.62
CA PHE A 91 -16.43 -9.51 -3.13
C PHE A 91 -15.40 -8.79 -4.00
N ILE A 92 -14.10 -8.88 -3.69
CA ILE A 92 -13.06 -8.34 -4.58
C ILE A 92 -13.02 -9.08 -5.91
N ALA A 93 -13.09 -10.42 -5.92
CA ALA A 93 -13.11 -11.18 -7.16
C ALA A 93 -14.35 -10.85 -7.99
N PHE A 94 -15.50 -10.70 -7.34
CA PHE A 94 -16.73 -10.28 -8.00
C PHE A 94 -16.61 -8.85 -8.57
N ALA A 95 -16.13 -7.89 -7.78
CA ALA A 95 -15.89 -6.52 -8.22
C ALA A 95 -14.88 -6.47 -9.37
N ALA A 96 -13.80 -7.25 -9.31
CA ALA A 96 -12.82 -7.35 -10.38
C ALA A 96 -13.46 -7.85 -11.69
N LEU A 97 -14.29 -8.89 -11.65
CA LEU A 97 -14.93 -9.43 -12.85
C LEU A 97 -16.03 -8.51 -13.43
N VAL A 98 -16.73 -7.75 -12.58
CA VAL A 98 -17.89 -6.94 -13.00
C VAL A 98 -17.53 -5.48 -13.31
N ILE A 99 -16.53 -4.93 -12.61
CA ILE A 99 -16.13 -3.51 -12.68
C ILE A 99 -14.89 -3.32 -13.56
N ALA A 100 -13.92 -4.24 -13.56
CA ALA A 100 -12.76 -4.13 -14.46
C ALA A 100 -13.11 -4.03 -15.96
N PRO A 101 -14.12 -4.75 -16.51
CA PRO A 101 -14.51 -4.54 -17.91
C PRO A 101 -15.15 -3.16 -18.16
N ARG A 102 -15.70 -2.49 -17.14
CA ARG A 102 -16.30 -1.15 -17.26
C ARG A 102 -15.28 -0.01 -17.16
N LEU A 103 -14.12 -0.24 -16.54
CA LEU A 103 -13.02 0.75 -16.52
C LEU A 103 -12.18 0.77 -17.81
N ARG A 104 -12.34 -0.24 -18.66
CA ARG A 104 -11.60 -0.37 -19.94
C ARG A 104 -12.31 0.28 -21.13
N ALA A 105 -13.54 0.77 -20.95
CA ALA A 105 -14.38 1.44 -21.96
C ALA A 105 -14.35 2.96 -21.76
#